data_AF-A0A1C5S1P5-F1
#
_entry.id   AF-A0A1C5S1P5-F1
#
_cell.length_a   1.000
_cell.length_b   1.000
_cell.length_c   1.000
_cell.angle_alpha   90.00
_cell.angle_beta   90.00
_cell.angle_gamma   90.00
#
_symmetry.space_group_name_H-M   'P 1'
#
loop_
_entity.id
_entity.type
_entity.pdbx_description
1 polymer ?
#
loop_
_entity_poly.entity_id
_entity_poly.type
_entity_poly.pdbx_seq_one_letter_code
_entity_poly.pdbx_strand_id
1 'polypeptide(L)'
;MNLSFKASLQKSWTLLENRVILGNKEILFTEIESVKLFSKSSFATNGVIQITVNKKVMNLVYPHKSKEDGEKALEYLQDNCGTKEEQSNRKTVKQINDEINSLPCKDDWGTRKEIAELPSILRLDEEIKAMTSGVTEGNTWLIVCTNKRVLMLDKGMIYGLKLIDIPLDRINSISHSKGLLLGKIAITDGATTRMIENVSNNTVSFFADTVNNEVELYKQAKFSPTTQVVNNMSPADELIKYKQLLDMGVLTQDEFDMKKKELLAL
;
A
#
# COMPACT_ATOMS: atom_id res chain seq x y z
N MET A 1 16.65 21.88 17.40
CA MET A 1 17.54 21.35 16.34
C MET A 1 17.92 22.47 15.39
N ASN A 2 19.18 22.54 14.93
CA ASN A 2 19.64 23.53 13.93
C ASN A 2 20.72 22.90 13.04
N LEU A 3 20.31 22.26 11.94
CA LEU A 3 21.21 21.59 10.99
C LEU A 3 21.03 22.18 9.60
N SER A 4 22.14 22.41 8.88
CA SER A 4 22.11 22.98 7.52
C SER A 4 22.88 22.12 6.55
N PHE A 5 22.30 21.91 5.36
CA PHE A 5 22.83 21.03 4.34
C PHE A 5 22.92 21.75 3.00
N LYS A 6 24.03 21.54 2.29
CA LYS A 6 24.24 22.05 0.93
C LYS A 6 24.94 20.99 0.10
N ALA A 7 24.18 20.38 -0.82
CA ALA A 7 24.71 19.47 -1.83
C ALA A 7 24.94 20.21 -3.16
N SER A 8 25.91 19.75 -3.94
CA SER A 8 26.19 20.33 -5.26
C SER A 8 24.96 20.26 -6.16
N LEU A 9 24.67 21.36 -6.88
CA LEU A 9 23.54 21.50 -7.81
C LEU A 9 22.15 21.33 -7.17
N GLN A 10 22.03 21.33 -5.84
CA GLN A 10 20.77 21.24 -5.12
C GLN A 10 20.52 22.50 -4.29
N LYS A 11 19.25 22.80 -4.02
CA LYS A 11 18.88 23.86 -3.07
C LYS A 11 19.40 23.50 -1.69
N SER A 12 20.05 24.45 -1.02
CA SER A 12 20.39 24.28 0.40
C SER A 12 19.12 24.19 1.23
N TRP A 13 19.20 23.48 2.34
CA TRP A 13 18.11 23.47 3.30
C TRP A 13 18.61 23.45 4.73
N THR A 14 17.79 23.98 5.62
CA THR A 14 18.05 24.08 7.05
C THR A 14 16.88 23.50 7.81
N LEU A 15 17.18 22.58 8.72
CA LEU A 15 16.26 22.02 9.70
C LEU A 15 16.32 22.84 10.98
N LEU A 16 15.21 23.47 11.31
CA LEU A 16 15.00 24.16 12.58
C LEU A 16 14.05 23.35 13.47
N GLU A 17 13.73 23.87 14.65
CA GLU A 17 12.91 23.18 15.65
C GLU A 17 11.48 22.88 15.21
N ASN A 18 10.89 23.73 14.37
CA ASN A 18 9.49 23.62 13.97
C ASN A 18 9.25 23.71 12.46
N ARG A 19 10.33 23.77 11.67
CA ARG A 19 10.25 24.02 10.23
C ARG A 19 11.50 23.60 9.48
N VAL A 20 11.32 23.43 8.17
CA VAL A 20 12.38 23.27 7.18
C VAL A 20 12.42 24.51 6.29
N ILE A 21 13.60 25.09 6.11
CA ILE A 21 13.85 26.12 5.09
C ILE A 21 14.51 25.42 3.90
N LEU A 22 13.88 25.38 2.72
CA LEU A 22 14.44 24.82 1.49
C LEU A 22 14.61 25.93 0.43
N GLY A 23 15.85 26.33 0.18
CA GLY A 23 16.16 27.55 -0.57
C GLY A 23 15.55 28.76 0.13
N ASN A 24 14.57 29.41 -0.52
CA ASN A 24 13.84 30.56 0.04
C ASN A 24 12.45 30.18 0.56
N LYS A 25 12.08 28.89 0.51
CA LYS A 25 10.76 28.42 0.93
C LYS A 25 10.82 27.93 2.36
N GLU A 26 9.96 28.48 3.20
CA GLU A 26 9.71 27.99 4.56
C GLU A 26 8.58 26.97 4.54
N ILE A 27 8.76 25.86 5.27
CA ILE A 27 7.82 24.74 5.36
C ILE A 27 7.68 24.39 6.83
N LEU A 28 6.51 24.64 7.42
CA LEU A 28 6.23 24.27 8.80
C LEU A 28 6.05 22.75 8.92
N PHE A 29 6.43 22.17 10.06
CA PHE A 29 6.26 20.73 10.29
C PHE A 29 4.80 20.29 10.20
N THR A 30 3.85 21.17 10.56
CA THR A 30 2.41 20.94 10.43
C THR A 30 1.94 20.80 8.99
N GLU A 31 2.70 21.28 8.02
CA GLU A 31 2.41 21.15 6.58
C GLU A 31 3.05 19.90 5.96
N ILE A 32 3.96 19.24 6.68
CA ILE A 32 4.64 18.04 6.22
C ILE A 32 3.75 16.84 6.53
N GLU A 33 3.15 16.29 5.49
CA GLU A 33 2.21 15.16 5.54
C GLU A 33 2.95 13.83 5.78
N SER A 34 4.13 13.66 5.20
CA SER A 34 4.96 12.46 5.40
C SER A 34 6.45 12.72 5.19
N VAL A 35 7.28 11.91 5.86
CA VAL A 35 8.75 11.94 5.77
C VAL A 35 9.27 10.53 5.50
N LYS A 36 10.08 10.36 4.45
CA LYS A 36 10.65 9.05 4.06
C LYS A 36 12.13 9.18 3.71
N LEU A 37 12.91 8.17 4.05
CA LEU A 37 14.27 8.02 3.51
C LEU A 37 14.17 7.48 2.08
N PHE A 38 14.51 8.29 1.09
CA PHE A 38 14.51 7.86 -0.32
C PHE A 38 15.81 7.15 -0.68
N SER A 39 16.94 7.71 -0.28
CA SER A 39 18.26 7.11 -0.52
C SER A 39 19.20 7.36 0.66
N LYS A 40 19.86 6.30 1.12
CA LYS A 40 20.87 6.40 2.17
C LYS A 40 22.19 6.88 1.57
N SER A 41 22.85 7.83 2.23
CA SER A 41 24.18 8.28 1.81
C SER A 41 25.21 7.14 1.93
N SER A 42 26.05 6.99 0.91
CA SER A 42 27.21 6.08 0.90
C SER A 42 28.53 6.85 0.87
N PHE A 43 29.67 6.18 0.70
CA PHE A 43 30.97 6.86 0.54
C PHE A 43 31.03 7.74 -0.73
N ALA A 44 30.21 7.46 -1.75
CA ALA A 44 30.22 8.15 -3.04
C ALA A 44 28.90 8.88 -3.36
N THR A 45 27.82 8.64 -2.62
CA THR A 45 26.49 9.17 -2.93
C THR A 45 25.90 9.94 -1.77
N ASN A 46 25.28 11.08 -2.08
CA ASN A 46 24.52 11.88 -1.12
C ASN A 46 23.26 11.14 -0.66
N GLY A 47 22.79 11.44 0.54
CA GLY A 47 21.52 10.93 1.03
C GLY A 47 20.36 11.85 0.64
N VAL A 48 19.17 11.29 0.55
CA VAL A 48 17.96 12.00 0.14
C VAL A 48 16.82 11.64 1.08
N ILE A 49 16.30 12.64 1.77
CA ILE A 49 15.05 12.57 2.54
C ILE A 49 13.94 13.14 1.66
N GLN A 50 12.83 12.44 1.53
CA GLN A 50 11.63 12.92 0.85
C GLN A 50 10.61 13.39 1.87
N ILE A 51 10.09 14.59 1.67
CA ILE A 51 8.94 15.11 2.40
C ILE A 51 7.78 15.32 1.43
N THR A 52 6.56 15.03 1.87
CA THR A 52 5.33 15.36 1.13
C THR A 52 4.66 16.53 1.82
N VAL A 53 4.39 17.60 1.06
CA VAL A 53 3.76 18.83 1.55
C VAL A 53 2.66 19.20 0.57
N ASN A 54 1.41 19.29 1.02
CA ASN A 54 0.26 19.58 0.16
C ASN A 54 0.20 18.65 -1.06
N LYS A 55 0.33 17.32 -0.85
CA LYS A 55 0.43 16.29 -1.90
C LYS A 55 1.59 16.43 -2.90
N LYS A 56 2.53 17.35 -2.66
CA LYS A 56 3.70 17.55 -3.51
C LYS A 56 4.95 17.00 -2.83
N VAL A 57 5.67 16.15 -3.55
CA VAL A 57 6.93 15.58 -3.09
C VAL A 57 8.08 16.56 -3.25
N MET A 58 8.89 16.70 -2.21
CA MET A 58 10.07 17.56 -2.17
C MET A 58 11.27 16.77 -1.62
N ASN A 59 12.45 16.98 -2.20
CA ASN A 59 13.67 16.27 -1.82
C ASN A 59 14.57 17.17 -0.99
N LEU A 60 14.97 16.69 0.19
CA LEU A 60 15.96 17.28 1.08
C LEU A 60 17.25 16.45 0.96
N VAL A 61 18.23 16.98 0.21
CA VAL A 61 19.48 16.26 -0.10
C VAL A 61 20.56 16.65 0.90
N TYR A 62 21.22 15.67 1.52
CA TYR A 62 22.36 15.90 2.42
C TYR A 62 23.65 15.26 1.88
N PRO A 63 24.80 15.95 1.93
CA PRO A 63 26.06 15.41 1.44
C PRO A 63 26.48 14.13 2.16
N HIS A 64 27.15 13.21 1.46
CA HIS A 64 27.72 12.01 2.11
C HIS A 64 28.63 12.31 3.29
N LYS A 65 29.36 13.44 3.24
CA LYS A 65 30.24 13.90 4.32
C LYS A 65 29.47 14.29 5.59
N SER A 66 28.18 14.59 5.46
CA SER A 66 27.27 14.96 6.55
C SER A 66 26.30 13.83 6.87
N LYS A 67 26.71 12.57 6.67
CA LYS A 67 25.85 11.40 6.85
C LYS A 67 25.21 11.35 8.23
N GLU A 68 26.00 11.53 9.28
CA GLU A 68 25.52 11.41 10.67
C GLU A 68 24.46 12.48 10.98
N ASP A 69 24.70 13.73 10.56
CA ASP A 69 23.73 14.81 10.72
C ASP A 69 22.49 14.61 9.85
N GLY A 70 22.65 14.03 8.66
CA GLY A 70 21.53 13.66 7.79
C GLY A 70 20.66 12.56 8.38
N GLU A 71 21.27 11.56 9.04
CA GLU A 71 20.54 10.51 9.78
C GLU A 71 19.80 11.11 10.99
N LYS A 72 20.44 11.99 11.76
CA LYS A 72 19.78 12.74 12.86
C LYS A 72 18.64 13.62 12.36
N ALA A 73 18.80 14.27 11.21
CA ALA A 73 17.77 15.11 10.61
C ALA A 73 16.55 14.29 10.15
N LEU A 74 16.79 13.11 9.57
CA LEU A 74 15.73 12.17 9.20
C LEU A 74 14.92 11.74 10.42
N GLU A 75 15.59 11.26 11.46
CA GLU A 75 14.95 10.80 12.71
C GLU A 75 14.11 11.94 13.31
N TYR A 76 14.71 13.13 13.46
CA TYR A 76 14.00 14.28 13.99
C TYR A 76 12.78 14.68 13.16
N LEU A 77 12.88 14.68 11.83
CA LEU A 77 11.74 14.95 10.96
C LEU A 77 10.66 13.88 11.10
N GLN A 78 11.02 12.61 11.22
CA GLN A 78 10.07 11.51 11.39
C GLN A 78 9.35 11.56 12.74
N ASP A 79 10.01 12.03 13.79
CA ASP A 79 9.42 12.15 15.12
C ASP A 79 8.50 13.38 15.28
N ASN A 80 8.76 14.43 14.49
CA ASN A 80 8.13 15.74 14.67
C ASN A 80 7.22 16.17 13.50
N CYS A 81 7.22 15.44 12.37
CA CYS A 81 6.45 15.74 11.18
C CYS A 81 5.59 14.54 10.74
N GLY A 82 4.54 14.82 9.98
CA GLY A 82 3.53 13.83 9.61
C GLY A 82 2.44 13.72 10.68
N THR A 83 1.25 13.29 10.28
CA THR A 83 0.19 12.97 11.24
C THR A 83 0.64 11.75 12.07
N LYS A 84 0.70 11.89 13.40
CA LYS A 84 0.99 10.78 14.34
C LYS A 84 0.14 9.53 14.09
N GLU A 85 -1.03 9.67 13.44
CA GLU A 85 -1.87 8.58 12.95
C GLU A 85 -1.19 7.67 11.92
N GLU A 86 -0.34 8.17 11.02
CA GLU A 86 0.23 7.35 9.94
C GLU A 86 1.41 6.48 10.38
N GLN A 87 2.13 6.86 11.44
CA GLN A 87 3.16 6.03 12.09
C GLN A 87 2.56 5.11 13.16
N SER A 88 1.55 5.59 13.91
CA SER A 88 0.83 4.77 14.90
C SER A 88 -0.01 3.67 14.26
N ASN A 89 -0.39 3.78 12.99
CA ASN A 89 -1.23 2.80 12.30
C ASN A 89 -0.42 1.82 11.43
N ARG A 90 0.86 1.59 11.75
CA ARG A 90 1.74 0.64 11.04
C ARG A 90 2.10 -0.55 11.88
N LYS A 91 2.35 -1.68 11.23
CA LYS A 91 2.79 -2.90 11.92
C LYS A 91 4.22 -2.77 12.40
N THR A 92 4.46 -3.23 13.62
CA THR A 92 5.81 -3.38 14.17
C THR A 92 6.54 -4.54 13.48
N VAL A 93 7.87 -4.52 13.53
CA VAL A 93 8.73 -5.62 13.06
C VAL A 93 8.29 -6.96 13.68
N LYS A 94 7.95 -6.94 14.97
CA LYS A 94 7.50 -8.14 15.68
C LYS A 94 6.20 -8.70 15.10
N GLN A 95 5.17 -7.86 14.92
CA GLN A 95 3.88 -8.29 14.34
C GLN A 95 4.05 -8.88 12.94
N ILE A 96 4.87 -8.24 12.10
CA ILE A 96 5.18 -8.75 10.75
C ILE A 96 5.84 -10.13 10.82
N ASN A 97 6.84 -10.30 11.67
CA ASN A 97 7.52 -11.58 11.81
C ASN A 97 6.59 -12.66 12.36
N ASP A 98 5.76 -12.34 13.34
CA ASP A 98 4.78 -13.26 13.92
C ASP A 98 3.77 -13.72 12.84
N GLU A 99 3.26 -12.79 12.03
CA GLU A 99 2.39 -13.12 10.88
C GLU A 99 3.08 -14.00 9.86
N ILE A 100 4.28 -13.63 9.40
CA ILE A 100 5.05 -14.41 8.42
C ILE A 100 5.36 -15.82 8.94
N ASN A 101 5.72 -15.95 10.22
CA ASN A 101 6.02 -17.25 10.83
C ASN A 101 4.77 -18.12 11.01
N SER A 102 3.59 -17.51 11.12
CA SER A 102 2.31 -18.22 11.21
C SER A 102 1.78 -18.71 9.86
N LEU A 103 2.35 -18.26 8.73
CA LEU A 103 1.91 -18.68 7.41
C LEU A 103 2.16 -20.18 7.17
N PRO A 104 1.19 -20.93 6.61
CA PRO A 104 1.33 -22.36 6.38
C PRO A 104 2.37 -22.70 5.31
N CYS A 105 2.55 -21.80 4.35
CA CYS A 105 3.54 -21.89 3.27
C CYS A 105 4.12 -20.49 3.04
N LYS A 106 5.45 -20.40 3.02
CA LYS A 106 6.16 -19.13 2.75
C LYS A 106 7.44 -19.40 1.97
N ASP A 107 7.82 -18.42 1.17
CA ASP A 107 9.11 -18.39 0.48
C ASP A 107 9.69 -16.98 0.59
N ASP A 108 10.82 -16.89 1.28
CA ASP A 108 11.59 -15.67 1.52
C ASP A 108 12.95 -15.68 0.80
N TRP A 109 13.13 -16.58 -0.18
CA TRP A 109 14.38 -16.68 -0.92
C TRP A 109 14.69 -15.38 -1.65
N GLY A 110 15.87 -14.82 -1.37
CA GLY A 110 16.34 -13.60 -2.03
C GLY A 110 15.59 -12.32 -1.63
N THR A 111 14.58 -12.36 -0.76
CA THR A 111 13.66 -11.24 -0.50
C THR A 111 13.74 -10.64 0.92
N ARG A 112 14.81 -10.94 1.67
CA ARG A 112 14.94 -10.44 3.06
C ARG A 112 14.95 -8.92 3.17
N LYS A 113 15.46 -8.21 2.16
CA LYS A 113 15.53 -6.75 2.16
C LYS A 113 14.14 -6.13 2.00
N GLU A 114 13.29 -6.78 1.22
CA GLU A 114 11.91 -6.41 0.96
C GLU A 114 11.04 -6.69 2.19
N ILE A 115 11.25 -7.83 2.86
CA ILE A 115 10.56 -8.16 4.12
C ILE A 115 10.84 -7.09 5.19
N ALA A 116 12.07 -6.59 5.26
CA ALA A 116 12.45 -5.55 6.21
C ALA A 116 11.74 -4.19 5.98
N GLU A 117 11.16 -3.96 4.80
CA GLU A 117 10.43 -2.74 4.47
C GLU A 117 8.93 -2.85 4.84
N LEU A 118 8.39 -4.07 5.01
CA LEU A 118 6.98 -4.31 5.31
C LEU A 118 6.43 -3.52 6.53
N PRO A 119 7.16 -3.36 7.65
CA PRO A 119 6.69 -2.53 8.77
C PRO A 119 6.36 -1.09 8.39
N SER A 120 7.07 -0.53 7.41
CA SER A 120 6.81 0.84 6.91
C SER A 120 5.66 0.92 5.91
N ILE A 121 5.22 -0.23 5.37
CA ILE A 121 4.27 -0.34 4.26
C ILE A 121 2.90 -0.84 4.73
N LEU A 122 2.87 -1.83 5.63
CA LEU A 122 1.65 -2.49 6.09
C LEU A 122 1.00 -1.71 7.24
N ARG A 123 -0.30 -1.50 7.12
CA ARG A 123 -1.12 -0.88 8.15
C ARG A 123 -1.50 -1.91 9.23
N LEU A 124 -1.84 -1.45 10.43
CA LEU A 124 -2.26 -2.34 11.53
C LEU A 124 -3.46 -3.22 11.13
N ASP A 125 -4.34 -2.69 10.30
CA ASP A 125 -5.56 -3.37 9.82
C ASP A 125 -5.36 -4.19 8.54
N GLU A 126 -4.12 -4.36 8.07
CA GLU A 126 -3.74 -5.22 6.94
C GLU A 126 -3.07 -6.51 7.41
N GLU A 127 -3.73 -7.65 7.30
CA GLU A 127 -3.16 -8.96 7.66
C GLU A 127 -2.49 -9.64 6.47
N ILE A 128 -1.30 -10.21 6.67
CA ILE A 128 -0.63 -11.03 5.65
C ILE A 128 -1.32 -12.39 5.57
N LYS A 129 -1.79 -12.76 4.37
CA LYS A 129 -2.52 -14.02 4.11
C LYS A 129 -1.67 -15.04 3.35
N ALA A 130 -0.81 -14.58 2.46
CA ALA A 130 0.17 -15.41 1.77
C ALA A 130 1.38 -14.57 1.35
N MET A 131 2.53 -15.24 1.19
CA MET A 131 3.70 -14.62 0.58
C MET A 131 4.47 -15.61 -0.29
N THR A 132 5.14 -15.09 -1.31
CA THR A 132 6.08 -15.86 -2.13
C THR A 132 7.18 -14.96 -2.68
N SER A 133 8.27 -15.55 -3.14
CA SER A 133 9.27 -14.88 -3.96
C SER A 133 9.16 -15.30 -5.43
N GLY A 134 9.70 -14.47 -6.32
CA GLY A 134 9.79 -14.78 -7.75
C GLY A 134 10.60 -13.72 -8.51
N VAL A 135 10.70 -13.88 -9.82
CA VAL A 135 11.43 -12.99 -10.72
C VAL A 135 10.47 -12.32 -11.69
N THR A 136 10.52 -10.99 -11.77
CA THR A 136 9.80 -10.18 -12.75
C THR A 136 10.77 -9.17 -13.34
N GLU A 137 10.81 -9.09 -14.67
CA GLU A 137 11.70 -8.18 -15.42
C GLU A 137 13.17 -8.28 -14.99
N GLY A 138 13.63 -9.50 -14.70
CA GLY A 138 15.02 -9.79 -14.33
C GLY A 138 15.40 -9.45 -12.87
N ASN A 139 14.48 -8.92 -12.07
CA ASN A 139 14.72 -8.64 -10.65
C ASN A 139 13.97 -9.63 -9.77
N THR A 140 14.48 -9.89 -8.56
CA THR A 140 13.78 -10.68 -7.55
C THR A 140 12.77 -9.79 -6.84
N TRP A 141 11.54 -10.29 -6.69
CA TRP A 141 10.45 -9.60 -6.01
C TRP A 141 9.92 -10.44 -4.86
N LEU A 142 9.56 -9.76 -3.77
CA LEU A 142 8.65 -10.29 -2.76
C LEU A 142 7.22 -9.99 -3.19
N ILE A 143 6.35 -10.99 -3.15
CA ILE A 143 4.93 -10.84 -3.44
C ILE A 143 4.15 -11.21 -2.18
N VAL A 144 3.33 -10.28 -1.69
CA VAL A 144 2.57 -10.44 -0.45
C VAL A 144 1.09 -10.22 -0.74
N CYS A 145 0.26 -11.21 -0.43
CA CYS A 145 -1.19 -11.05 -0.40
C CYS A 145 -1.62 -10.65 1.01
N THR A 146 -2.40 -9.58 1.11
CA THR A 146 -3.07 -9.17 2.35
C THR A 146 -4.58 -9.33 2.20
N ASN A 147 -5.35 -9.05 3.25
CA ASN A 147 -6.81 -8.91 3.20
C ASN A 147 -7.32 -7.69 2.41
N LYS A 148 -6.43 -6.87 1.81
CA LYS A 148 -6.81 -5.65 1.07
C LYS A 148 -6.24 -5.54 -0.33
N ARG A 149 -5.04 -6.08 -0.55
CA ARG A 149 -4.26 -5.91 -1.78
C ARG A 149 -3.15 -6.96 -1.92
N VAL A 150 -2.67 -7.11 -3.15
CA VAL A 150 -1.40 -7.77 -3.44
C VAL A 150 -0.30 -6.70 -3.60
N LEU A 151 0.77 -6.86 -2.84
CA LEU A 151 1.96 -6.02 -2.88
C LEU A 151 3.09 -6.76 -3.58
N MET A 152 3.81 -6.08 -4.48
CA MET A 152 5.06 -6.56 -5.05
C MET A 152 6.18 -5.59 -4.69
N LEU A 153 7.25 -6.09 -4.06
CA LEU A 153 8.37 -5.30 -3.59
C LEU A 153 9.67 -5.77 -4.25
N ASP A 154 10.46 -4.83 -4.75
CA ASP A 154 11.83 -5.04 -5.23
C ASP A 154 12.74 -4.01 -4.57
N LYS A 155 13.73 -4.47 -3.79
CA LYS A 155 14.68 -3.61 -3.09
C LYS A 155 16.06 -3.72 -3.74
N GLY A 156 16.24 -2.95 -4.81
CA GLY A 156 17.53 -2.76 -5.45
C GLY A 156 18.50 -1.96 -4.58
N MET A 157 19.78 -2.33 -4.61
CA MET A 157 20.84 -1.62 -3.89
C MET A 157 21.10 -0.20 -4.43
N ILE A 158 20.82 0.03 -5.72
CA ILE A 158 21.12 1.29 -6.42
C ILE A 158 19.88 2.20 -6.48
N TYR A 159 18.71 1.64 -6.82
CA TYR A 159 17.48 2.40 -7.07
C TYR A 159 16.50 2.43 -5.90
N GLY A 160 16.81 1.77 -4.78
CA GLY A 160 15.95 1.76 -3.59
C GLY A 160 14.76 0.81 -3.74
N LEU A 161 13.67 1.11 -3.02
CA LEU A 161 12.46 0.28 -3.01
C LEU A 161 11.55 0.64 -4.19
N LYS A 162 11.23 -0.35 -5.02
CA LYS A 162 10.08 -0.32 -5.92
C LYS A 162 8.93 -1.06 -5.27
N LEU A 163 7.75 -0.45 -5.28
CA LEU A 163 6.53 -1.01 -4.73
C LEU A 163 5.42 -0.93 -5.77
N ILE A 164 4.79 -2.07 -6.04
CA ILE A 164 3.55 -2.18 -6.81
C ILE A 164 2.45 -2.60 -5.84
N ASP A 165 1.33 -1.88 -5.88
CA ASP A 165 0.16 -2.13 -5.06
C ASP A 165 -1.04 -2.40 -5.99
N ILE A 166 -1.62 -3.59 -5.87
CA ILE A 166 -2.79 -4.03 -6.63
C ILE A 166 -3.92 -4.31 -5.63
N PRO A 167 -4.87 -3.38 -5.45
CA PRO A 167 -6.06 -3.60 -4.64
C PRO A 167 -6.84 -4.86 -5.08
N LEU A 168 -7.42 -5.60 -4.12
CA LEU A 168 -8.13 -6.84 -4.42
C LEU A 168 -9.33 -6.64 -5.36
N ASP A 169 -10.00 -5.48 -5.33
CA ASP A 169 -11.09 -5.16 -6.27
C ASP A 169 -10.65 -4.91 -7.70
N ARG A 170 -9.37 -4.64 -7.92
CA ARG A 170 -8.78 -4.43 -9.25
C ARG A 170 -8.22 -5.70 -9.86
N ILE A 171 -8.10 -6.78 -9.09
CA ILE A 171 -7.66 -8.06 -9.63
C ILE A 171 -8.80 -8.69 -10.43
N ASN A 172 -8.63 -8.72 -11.76
CA ASN A 172 -9.55 -9.39 -12.68
C ASN A 172 -9.35 -10.90 -12.64
N SER A 173 -8.10 -11.35 -12.61
CA SER A 173 -7.76 -12.77 -12.53
C SER A 173 -6.35 -12.97 -11.98
N ILE A 174 -6.17 -14.12 -11.32
CA ILE A 174 -4.85 -14.67 -11.01
C ILE A 174 -4.81 -16.13 -11.48
N SER A 175 -3.74 -16.51 -12.15
CA SER A 175 -3.49 -17.88 -12.58
C SER A 175 -2.08 -18.30 -12.23
N HIS A 176 -1.86 -19.61 -12.14
CA HIS A 176 -0.56 -20.16 -11.82
C HIS A 176 -0.30 -21.46 -12.57
N SER A 177 0.98 -21.78 -12.77
CA SER A 177 1.40 -23.05 -13.35
C SER A 177 2.63 -23.57 -12.62
N LYS A 178 2.69 -24.88 -12.35
CA LYS A 178 3.86 -25.55 -11.82
C LYS A 178 4.71 -26.10 -12.97
N GLY A 179 5.99 -25.76 -12.98
CA GLY A 179 6.99 -26.42 -13.83
C GLY A 179 7.70 -27.53 -13.08
N LEU A 180 8.66 -28.20 -13.74
CA LEU A 180 9.42 -29.31 -13.15
C LEU A 180 10.17 -28.90 -11.88
N LEU A 181 10.69 -27.67 -11.83
CA LEU A 181 11.46 -27.13 -10.71
C LEU A 181 10.82 -25.88 -10.08
N LEU A 182 10.29 -25.00 -10.93
CA LEU A 182 9.75 -23.71 -10.52
C LEU A 182 8.43 -23.45 -11.24
N GLY A 183 7.56 -22.70 -10.58
CA GLY A 183 6.28 -22.26 -11.10
C GLY A 183 6.28 -20.83 -11.61
N LYS A 184 5.12 -20.42 -12.10
CA LYS A 184 4.83 -19.05 -12.56
C LYS A 184 3.48 -18.62 -12.02
N ILE A 185 3.32 -17.33 -11.78
CA ILE A 185 2.07 -16.67 -11.42
C ILE A 185 1.82 -15.54 -12.43
N ALA A 186 0.57 -15.41 -12.88
CA ALA A 186 0.12 -14.30 -13.70
C ALA A 186 -1.01 -13.56 -12.96
N ILE A 187 -0.87 -12.26 -12.74
CA ILE A 187 -1.89 -11.41 -12.12
C ILE A 187 -2.36 -10.40 -13.16
N THR A 188 -3.66 -10.36 -13.43
CA THR A 188 -4.26 -9.40 -14.37
C THR A 188 -5.09 -8.36 -13.63
N ASP A 189 -4.76 -7.09 -13.84
CA ASP A 189 -5.52 -5.91 -13.39
C ASP A 189 -5.81 -5.02 -14.62
N GLY A 190 -7.07 -4.99 -15.03
CA GLY A 190 -7.54 -4.33 -16.24
C GLY A 190 -6.87 -4.91 -17.49
N ALA A 191 -6.12 -4.07 -18.21
CA ALA A 191 -5.39 -4.45 -19.42
C ALA A 191 -3.94 -4.91 -19.16
N THR A 192 -3.49 -4.91 -17.90
CA THR A 192 -2.10 -5.25 -17.54
C THR A 192 -2.05 -6.65 -16.94
N THR A 193 -1.28 -7.55 -17.54
CA THR A 193 -0.93 -8.85 -16.95
C THR A 193 0.52 -8.81 -16.49
N ARG A 194 0.72 -9.07 -15.19
CA ARG A 194 2.04 -9.14 -14.56
C ARG A 194 2.45 -10.60 -14.41
N MET A 195 3.59 -10.94 -14.98
CA MET A 195 4.17 -12.27 -14.88
C MET A 195 5.23 -12.31 -13.80
N ILE A 196 5.11 -13.29 -12.90
CA ILE A 196 6.09 -13.61 -11.87
C ILE A 196 6.60 -15.02 -12.18
N GLU A 197 7.86 -15.12 -12.55
CA GLU A 197 8.52 -16.37 -12.89
C GLU A 197 9.35 -16.89 -11.72
N ASN A 198 9.90 -18.10 -11.85
CA ASN A 198 10.81 -18.69 -10.86
C ASN A 198 10.22 -18.75 -9.44
N VAL A 199 8.91 -18.98 -9.34
CA VAL A 199 8.20 -19.08 -8.06
C VAL A 199 8.40 -20.49 -7.49
N SER A 200 8.64 -20.62 -6.19
CA SER A 200 8.74 -21.94 -5.55
C SER A 200 7.48 -22.79 -5.78
N ASN A 201 7.65 -24.05 -6.19
CA ASN A 201 6.54 -24.98 -6.37
C ASN A 201 5.76 -25.24 -5.06
N ASN A 202 6.38 -24.98 -3.90
CA ASN A 202 5.74 -25.13 -2.59
C ASN A 202 4.73 -24.01 -2.31
N THR A 203 4.96 -22.80 -2.80
CA THR A 203 4.13 -21.62 -2.52
C THR A 203 3.23 -21.24 -3.69
N VAL A 204 3.57 -21.60 -4.93
CA VAL A 204 2.89 -21.10 -6.13
C VAL A 204 1.37 -21.31 -6.14
N SER A 205 0.89 -22.52 -5.85
CA SER A 205 -0.55 -22.81 -5.80
C SER A 205 -1.19 -22.14 -4.60
N PHE A 206 -0.60 -22.32 -3.42
CA PHE A 206 -1.11 -21.74 -2.17
C PHE A 206 -1.29 -20.22 -2.28
N PHE A 207 -0.31 -19.52 -2.86
CA PHE A 207 -0.38 -18.08 -3.04
C PHE A 207 -1.53 -17.69 -3.97
N ALA A 208 -1.63 -18.32 -5.15
CA ALA A 208 -2.66 -17.99 -6.13
C ALA A 208 -4.08 -18.30 -5.61
N ASP A 209 -4.24 -19.43 -4.94
CA ASP A 209 -5.51 -19.85 -4.35
C ASP A 209 -5.90 -18.89 -3.21
N THR A 210 -4.94 -18.48 -2.37
CA THR A 210 -5.18 -17.50 -1.30
C THR A 210 -5.61 -16.15 -1.85
N VAL A 211 -4.97 -15.65 -2.92
CA VAL A 211 -5.37 -14.38 -3.55
C VAL A 211 -6.80 -14.48 -4.09
N ASN A 212 -7.15 -15.57 -4.79
CA ASN A 212 -8.51 -15.77 -5.28
C ASN A 212 -9.53 -15.73 -4.13
N ASN A 213 -9.26 -16.45 -3.03
CA ASN A 213 -10.11 -16.46 -1.85
C ASN A 213 -10.25 -15.06 -1.23
N GLU A 214 -9.17 -14.31 -1.06
CA GLU A 214 -9.22 -12.94 -0.51
C GLU A 214 -9.95 -11.96 -1.45
N VAL A 215 -9.81 -12.11 -2.77
CA VAL A 215 -10.61 -11.34 -3.75
C VAL A 215 -12.10 -11.62 -3.59
N GLU A 216 -12.48 -12.89 -3.41
CA GLU A 216 -13.88 -13.28 -3.18
C GLU A 216 -14.41 -12.75 -1.85
N LEU A 217 -13.66 -12.89 -0.76
CA LEU A 217 -14.01 -12.35 0.55
C LEU A 217 -14.16 -10.83 0.52
N TYR A 218 -13.26 -10.13 -0.16
CA TYR A 218 -13.32 -8.68 -0.32
C TYR A 218 -14.55 -8.24 -1.12
N LYS A 219 -14.88 -8.96 -2.20
CA LYS A 219 -16.13 -8.73 -2.96
C LYS A 219 -17.36 -9.00 -2.09
N GLN A 220 -17.39 -10.11 -1.34
CA GLN A 220 -18.49 -10.42 -0.43
C GLN A 220 -18.63 -9.37 0.67
N ALA A 221 -17.55 -8.85 1.25
CA ALA A 221 -17.61 -7.78 2.24
C ALA A 221 -18.15 -6.46 1.65
N LYS A 222 -17.87 -6.18 0.37
CA LYS A 222 -18.42 -5.01 -0.35
C LYS A 222 -19.87 -5.19 -0.81
N PHE A 223 -20.26 -6.42 -1.13
CA PHE A 223 -21.58 -6.76 -1.69
C PHE A 223 -22.51 -7.47 -0.70
N SER A 224 -22.12 -7.61 0.56
CA SER A 224 -23.02 -8.06 1.62
C SER A 224 -24.11 -6.98 1.77
N PRO A 225 -25.39 -7.29 1.47
CA PRO A 225 -26.45 -6.51 2.07
C PRO A 225 -26.30 -6.73 3.57
N THR A 226 -26.28 -5.66 4.34
CA THR A 226 -26.21 -5.71 5.79
C THR A 226 -27.38 -6.54 6.30
N THR A 227 -27.17 -7.82 6.59
CA THR A 227 -28.19 -8.65 7.21
C THR A 227 -28.04 -8.52 8.72
N GLN A 228 -28.98 -7.75 9.29
CA GLN A 228 -29.42 -7.74 10.68
C GLN A 228 -28.52 -7.06 11.71
N VAL A 229 -28.51 -5.72 11.65
CA VAL A 229 -28.77 -4.94 12.86
C VAL A 229 -30.13 -4.31 12.64
N VAL A 230 -31.08 -4.59 13.54
CA VAL A 230 -32.43 -4.01 13.56
C VAL A 230 -32.29 -2.49 13.46
N ASN A 231 -32.53 -1.93 12.28
CA ASN A 231 -32.50 -0.50 12.07
C ASN A 231 -33.77 -0.12 11.31
N ASN A 232 -34.63 0.64 11.99
CA ASN A 232 -35.77 1.30 11.40
C ASN A 232 -35.28 2.24 10.28
N MET A 233 -35.19 1.75 9.04
CA MET A 233 -35.09 2.63 7.88
C MET A 233 -36.49 3.16 7.57
N SER A 234 -36.58 4.48 7.34
CA SER A 234 -37.80 5.15 6.96
C SER A 234 -38.25 4.66 5.57
N PRO A 235 -39.57 4.50 5.31
CA PRO A 235 -40.10 4.17 3.97
C PRO A 235 -39.58 5.08 2.84
N ALA A 236 -39.16 6.31 3.18
CA ALA A 236 -38.55 7.25 2.25
C ALA A 236 -37.20 6.77 1.69
N ASP A 237 -36.38 6.09 2.50
CA ASP A 237 -35.05 5.64 2.08
C ASP A 237 -35.14 4.43 1.13
N GLU A 238 -36.18 3.61 1.29
CA GLU A 238 -36.49 2.50 0.37
C GLU A 238 -36.97 3.02 -0.99
N LEU A 239 -37.81 4.07 -1.01
CA LEU A 239 -38.26 4.71 -2.24
C LEU A 239 -37.11 5.28 -3.09
N ILE A 240 -36.07 5.83 -2.46
CA ILE A 240 -34.89 6.36 -3.15
C ILE A 240 -34.15 5.23 -3.89
N LYS A 241 -34.00 4.05 -3.27
CA LYS A 241 -33.36 2.88 -3.90
C LYS A 241 -34.15 2.38 -5.10
N TYR A 242 -35.48 2.28 -4.97
CA TYR A 242 -36.34 1.88 -6.10
C TYR A 242 -36.29 2.89 -7.25
N LYS A 243 -36.17 4.20 -6.95
CA LYS A 243 -36.06 5.24 -7.98
C LYS A 243 -34.75 5.11 -8.76
N GLN A 244 -33.66 4.80 -8.07
CA GLN A 244 -32.36 4.55 -8.71
C GLN A 244 -32.41 3.35 -9.67
N LEU A 245 -33.13 2.27 -9.30
CA LEU A 245 -33.31 1.11 -10.18
C LEU A 245 -34.15 1.43 -11.43
N LEU A 246 -35.16 2.30 -11.31
CA LEU A 246 -35.91 2.82 -12.45
C LEU A 246 -35.03 3.71 -13.36
N ASP A 247 -34.21 4.59 -12.77
CA ASP A 247 -33.30 5.47 -13.54
C ASP A 247 -32.20 4.69 -14.27
N MET A 248 -31.81 3.53 -13.73
CA MET A 248 -30.89 2.59 -14.37
C MET A 248 -31.57 1.71 -15.43
N GLY A 249 -32.89 1.85 -15.65
CA GLY A 249 -33.66 1.05 -16.59
C GLY A 249 -33.82 -0.43 -16.19
N VAL A 250 -33.54 -0.76 -14.93
CA VAL A 250 -33.68 -2.11 -14.37
C VAL A 250 -35.14 -2.40 -14.01
N LEU A 251 -35.90 -1.36 -13.66
CA LEU A 251 -37.33 -1.43 -13.42
C LEU A 251 -38.10 -0.60 -14.45
N THR A 252 -39.30 -1.04 -14.76
CA THR A 252 -40.27 -0.23 -15.49
C THR A 252 -40.99 0.76 -14.56
N GLN A 253 -41.59 1.80 -15.13
CA GLN A 253 -42.34 2.81 -14.37
C GLN A 253 -43.48 2.18 -13.56
N ASP A 254 -44.18 1.19 -14.14
CA ASP A 254 -45.30 0.49 -13.50
C ASP A 254 -44.86 -0.36 -12.30
N GLU A 255 -43.71 -1.02 -12.39
CA GLU A 255 -43.12 -1.81 -11.29
C GLU A 255 -42.67 -0.92 -10.14
N PHE A 256 -42.10 0.25 -10.46
CA PHE A 256 -41.74 1.26 -9.46
C PHE A 256 -42.97 1.81 -8.74
N ASP A 257 -44.03 2.14 -9.47
CA ASP A 257 -45.24 2.74 -8.90
C ASP A 257 -46.04 1.76 -8.02
N MET A 258 -46.03 0.46 -8.37
CA MET A 258 -46.62 -0.59 -7.53
C MET A 258 -45.90 -0.70 -6.17
N LYS A 259 -44.55 -0.74 -6.18
CA LYS A 259 -43.76 -0.79 -4.94
C LYS A 259 -43.85 0.50 -4.13
N LYS A 260 -43.98 1.65 -4.79
CA LYS A 260 -44.17 2.93 -4.12
C LYS A 260 -45.48 3.01 -3.33
N LYS A 261 -46.58 2.46 -3.87
CA LYS A 261 -47.87 2.39 -3.16
C LYS A 261 -47.81 1.47 -1.94
N GLU A 262 -47.19 0.31 -2.11
CA GLU A 262 -46.99 -0.67 -1.04
C GLU A 262 -46.18 -0.08 0.13
N LEU A 263 -45.10 0.65 -0.16
CA LEU A 263 -44.23 1.27 0.85
C LEU A 263 -44.85 2.50 1.55
N LEU A 264 -45.76 3.20 0.88
CA LEU A 264 -46.49 4.35 1.45
C LEU A 264 -47.84 3.96 2.07
N ALA A 265 -48.21 2.67 2.03
CA ALA A 265 -49.49 2.13 2.48
C ALA A 265 -50.72 2.86 1.89
N LEU A 266 -50.67 3.18 0.59
CA LEU A 266 -51.72 3.86 -0.19
C LEU A 266 -52.44 2.95 -1.18
#